data_AF-A0A0D3DX50-F1
#
_entry.id   AF-A0A0D3DX50-F1
#
_cell.length_a   1.000
_cell.length_b   1.000
_cell.length_c   1.000
_cell.angle_alpha   90.00
_cell.angle_beta   90.00
_cell.angle_gamma   90.00
#
_symmetry.space_group_name_H-M   'P 1'
#
loop_
_entity.id
_entity.type
_entity.pdbx_description
1 polymer ?
#
loop_
_entity_poly.entity_id
_entity_poly.type
_entity_poly.pdbx_seq_one_letter_code
_entity_poly.pdbx_strand_id
1 'polypeptide(L)'
;MGSMYTAVLFLGLQNAASVQPVVNVERTVFYREQAAGMYSTMPYAFAQVFIEMPYVLVQAVVYGLVVYAMIGFEWTAAKFFWYLFVMYGSFLTFTFYGMMAVAMTPNHHIASVVSSSFYGIWNLFSGFLIPRPSRPVW
;
A
#
# COMPACT_ATOMS: atom_id res chain seq x y z
N MET A 1 3.92 2.45 -20.25
CA MET A 1 3.54 3.55 -19.34
C MET A 1 2.14 3.34 -18.74
N GLY A 2 1.08 3.22 -19.55
CA GLY A 2 -0.27 2.96 -19.02
C GLY A 2 -0.38 1.66 -18.19
N SER A 3 0.27 0.58 -18.63
CA SER A 3 0.32 -0.69 -17.89
C SER A 3 0.99 -0.59 -16.51
N MET A 4 2.01 0.25 -16.38
CA MET A 4 2.71 0.47 -15.10
C MET A 4 1.83 1.30 -14.15
N TYR A 5 1.15 2.31 -14.69
CA TYR A 5 0.21 3.13 -13.95
C TYR A 5 -0.97 2.31 -13.42
N THR A 6 -1.61 1.52 -14.27
CA THR A 6 -2.74 0.67 -13.87
C THR A 6 -2.31 -0.42 -12.90
N ALA A 7 -1.13 -1.03 -13.09
CA ALA A 7 -0.59 -2.03 -12.17
C ALA A 7 -0.40 -1.46 -10.75
N VAL A 8 0.27 -0.31 -10.62
CA VAL A 8 0.57 0.27 -9.30
C VAL A 8 -0.71 0.69 -8.58
N LEU A 9 -1.65 1.32 -9.29
CA LEU A 9 -2.89 1.77 -8.67
C LEU A 9 -3.83 0.64 -8.32
N PHE A 10 -4.10 -0.27 -9.26
CA PHE A 10 -5.05 -1.36 -9.03
C PHE A 10 -4.55 -2.29 -7.92
N LEU A 11 -3.26 -2.66 -7.93
CA LEU A 11 -2.70 -3.53 -6.91
C LEU A 11 -2.44 -2.82 -5.60
N GLY A 12 -2.04 -1.55 -5.63
CA GLY A 12 -1.93 -0.73 -4.42
C GLY A 12 -3.27 -0.62 -3.69
N LEU A 13 -4.35 -0.36 -4.44
CA LEU A 13 -5.73 -0.32 -3.93
C LEU A 13 -6.17 -1.67 -3.35
N GLN A 14 -5.94 -2.76 -4.09
CA GLN A 14 -6.28 -4.12 -3.67
C GLN A 14 -5.53 -4.52 -2.39
N ASN A 15 -4.23 -4.23 -2.31
CA ASN A 15 -3.43 -4.52 -1.12
C ASN A 15 -3.95 -3.78 0.10
N ALA A 16 -4.18 -2.47 -0.02
CA ALA A 16 -4.73 -1.70 1.07
C ALA A 16 -6.11 -2.23 1.50
N ALA A 17 -7.01 -2.52 0.54
CA ALA A 17 -8.33 -3.07 0.85
C ALA A 17 -8.26 -4.45 1.56
N SER A 18 -7.28 -5.28 1.22
CA SER A 18 -7.09 -6.60 1.83
C SER A 18 -6.52 -6.56 3.25
N VAL A 19 -5.67 -5.56 3.55
CA VAL A 19 -5.05 -5.40 4.87
C VAL A 19 -6.02 -4.80 5.89
N GLN A 20 -6.93 -3.94 5.46
CA GLN A 20 -7.88 -3.28 6.37
C GLN A 20 -8.74 -4.23 7.23
N PRO A 21 -9.37 -5.31 6.71
CA PRO A 21 -10.14 -6.24 7.54
C PRO A 21 -9.25 -7.08 8.47
N VAL A 22 -8.02 -7.42 8.05
CA VAL A 22 -7.06 -8.18 8.88
C VAL A 22 -6.72 -7.38 10.13
N VAL A 23 -6.33 -6.11 9.95
CA VAL A 23 -5.97 -5.22 11.07
C VAL A 23 -7.16 -4.94 11.99
N ASN A 24 -8.38 -4.91 11.46
CA ASN A 24 -9.58 -4.72 12.27
C ASN A 24 -9.85 -5.91 13.21
N VAL A 25 -9.61 -7.14 12.73
CA VAL A 25 -9.74 -8.34 13.56
C VAL A 25 -8.66 -8.35 14.65
N GLU A 26 -7.41 -8.10 14.29
CA GLU A 26 -6.29 -8.06 15.24
C GLU A 26 -6.48 -6.99 16.33
N ARG A 27 -7.04 -5.83 15.97
CA ARG A 27 -7.35 -4.75 16.92
C ARG A 27 -8.30 -5.19 18.04
N THR A 28 -9.27 -6.08 17.76
CA THR A 28 -10.19 -6.56 18.80
C THR A 28 -9.49 -7.44 19.84
N VAL A 29 -8.48 -8.19 19.42
CA VAL A 29 -7.62 -9.01 20.30
C VAL A 29 -6.67 -8.11 21.07
N PHE A 30 -6.05 -7.13 20.40
CA PHE A 30 -5.16 -6.15 21.02
C PHE A 30 -5.81 -5.43 22.22
N TYR A 31 -7.05 -4.94 22.06
CA TYR A 31 -7.73 -4.25 23.17
C TYR A 31 -8.00 -5.15 24.38
N ARG A 32 -8.19 -6.46 24.17
CA ARG A 32 -8.35 -7.42 25.27
C ARG A 32 -7.03 -7.68 25.99
N GLU A 33 -5.95 -7.85 25.25
CA GLU A 33 -4.62 -8.13 25.81
C GLU A 33 -3.99 -6.89 26.46
N GLN A 34 -4.27 -5.70 25.93
CA GLN A 34 -3.91 -4.44 26.54
C GLN A 34 -4.66 -4.21 27.86
N ALA A 35 -5.96 -4.54 27.93
CA ALA A 35 -6.74 -4.46 29.16
C ALA A 35 -6.25 -5.48 30.23
N ALA A 36 -5.66 -6.60 29.80
CA ALA A 36 -5.00 -7.56 30.67
C ALA A 36 -3.57 -7.15 31.09
N GLY A 37 -3.06 -6.02 30.58
CA GLY A 37 -1.73 -5.49 30.92
C GLY A 37 -0.55 -6.27 30.32
N MET A 38 -0.77 -7.05 29.26
CA MET A 38 0.26 -7.95 28.72
C MET A 38 1.35 -7.23 27.91
N TYR A 39 1.02 -6.18 27.16
CA TYR A 39 2.00 -5.38 26.39
C TYR A 39 1.49 -3.97 26.03
N SER A 40 2.43 -3.08 25.69
CA SER A 40 2.17 -1.68 25.33
C SER A 40 1.83 -1.51 23.84
N THR A 41 1.19 -0.39 23.49
CA THR A 41 0.75 -0.06 22.13
C THR A 41 1.91 0.14 21.14
N MET A 42 3.07 0.62 21.60
CA MET A 42 4.21 0.87 20.71
C MET A 42 4.84 -0.42 20.14
N PRO A 43 5.17 -1.45 20.96
CA PRO A 43 5.65 -2.73 20.44
C PRO A 43 4.72 -3.38 19.42
N TYR A 44 3.40 -3.29 19.61
CA TYR A 44 2.40 -3.82 18.69
C TYR A 44 2.48 -3.14 17.32
N ALA A 45 2.54 -1.80 17.29
CA ALA A 45 2.64 -1.05 16.05
C ALA A 45 3.92 -1.38 15.26
N PHE A 46 5.06 -1.52 15.95
CA PHE A 46 6.31 -1.92 15.29
C PHE A 46 6.25 -3.35 14.76
N ALA A 47 5.73 -4.30 15.54
CA ALA A 47 5.60 -5.68 15.11
C ALA A 47 4.74 -5.81 13.85
N GLN A 48 3.61 -5.08 13.79
CA GLN A 48 2.72 -5.06 12.64
C GLN A 48 3.40 -4.47 11.39
N VAL A 49 4.18 -3.40 11.54
CA VAL A 49 4.94 -2.83 10.41
C VAL A 49 6.05 -3.77 9.93
N PHE A 50 6.72 -4.48 10.85
CA PHE A 50 7.79 -5.41 10.52
C PHE A 50 7.30 -6.66 9.79
N ILE A 51 6.11 -7.16 10.10
CA ILE A 51 5.57 -8.36 9.44
C ILE A 51 5.03 -8.07 8.04
N GLU A 52 4.56 -6.85 7.79
CA GLU A 52 4.06 -6.42 6.48
C GLU A 52 5.19 -6.18 5.47
N MET A 53 6.36 -5.72 5.90
CA MET A 53 7.52 -5.51 5.02
C MET A 53 7.92 -6.75 4.18
N PRO A 54 8.18 -7.94 4.77
CA PRO A 54 8.54 -9.13 4.00
C PRO A 54 7.39 -9.62 3.11
N TYR A 55 6.14 -9.48 3.56
CA TYR A 55 4.97 -9.87 2.78
C TYR A 55 4.85 -9.04 1.50
N VAL A 56 4.92 -7.72 1.63
CA VAL A 56 4.90 -6.78 0.50
C VAL A 56 6.12 -6.98 -0.41
N LEU A 57 7.28 -7.37 0.13
CA LEU A 57 8.48 -7.65 -0.65
C LEU A 57 8.31 -8.89 -1.54
N VAL A 58 7.81 -9.99 -0.97
CA VAL A 58 7.53 -11.21 -1.75
C VAL A 58 6.52 -10.91 -2.85
N GLN A 59 5.46 -10.17 -2.53
CA GLN A 59 4.46 -9.79 -3.51
C GLN A 59 5.01 -8.89 -4.62
N ALA A 60 5.84 -7.90 -4.28
CA ALA A 60 6.48 -7.02 -5.24
C ALA A 60 7.46 -7.77 -6.15
N VAL A 61 8.18 -8.76 -5.63
CA VAL A 61 9.09 -9.62 -6.42
C VAL A 61 8.31 -10.48 -7.40
N VAL A 62 7.29 -11.23 -6.92
CA VAL A 62 6.50 -12.12 -7.76
C VAL A 62 5.80 -11.34 -8.87
N TYR A 63 5.11 -10.26 -8.51
CA TYR A 63 4.40 -9.46 -9.49
C TYR A 63 5.35 -8.70 -10.42
N GLY A 64 6.41 -8.10 -9.87
CA GLY A 64 7.39 -7.35 -10.64
C GLY A 64 8.08 -8.22 -11.68
N LEU A 65 8.43 -9.46 -11.35
CA LEU A 65 9.06 -10.40 -12.28
C LEU A 65 8.12 -10.78 -13.44
N VAL A 66 6.86 -11.08 -13.14
CA VAL A 66 5.86 -11.45 -14.17
C VAL A 66 5.60 -10.28 -15.11
N VAL A 67 5.36 -9.07 -14.58
CA VAL A 67 5.05 -7.90 -15.42
C VAL A 67 6.24 -7.42 -16.21
N TYR A 68 7.43 -7.46 -15.63
CA TYR A 68 8.66 -7.10 -16.33
C TYR A 68 8.92 -8.02 -17.53
N ALA A 69 8.68 -9.32 -17.37
CA ALA A 69 8.77 -10.29 -18.45
C ALA A 69 7.71 -10.08 -19.54
N MET A 70 6.46 -9.78 -19.17
CA MET A 70 5.37 -9.59 -20.15
C MET A 70 5.47 -8.30 -20.97
N ILE A 71 6.00 -7.22 -20.38
CA ILE A 71 6.14 -5.94 -21.09
C ILE A 71 7.33 -5.97 -22.08
N GLY A 72 8.27 -6.90 -21.90
CA GLY A 72 9.45 -7.02 -22.75
C GLY A 72 10.46 -5.90 -22.51
N PHE A 73 10.67 -5.51 -21.25
CA PHE A 73 11.70 -4.52 -20.90
C PHE A 73 13.11 -5.04 -21.18
N GLU A 74 14.06 -4.12 -21.39
CA GLU A 74 15.47 -4.47 -21.52
C GLU A 74 16.00 -5.11 -20.25
N TRP A 75 16.39 -6.38 -20.33
CA TRP A 75 16.95 -7.16 -19.24
C TRP A 75 18.34 -6.67 -18.84
N THR A 76 18.39 -5.59 -18.07
CA THR A 76 19.57 -5.14 -17.35
C THR A 76 19.28 -5.20 -15.86
N ALA A 77 20.16 -5.85 -15.08
CA ALA A 77 19.98 -6.01 -13.64
C ALA A 77 19.70 -4.67 -12.93
N ALA A 78 20.42 -3.60 -13.28
CA ALA A 78 20.21 -2.27 -12.73
C ALA A 78 18.78 -1.73 -12.96
N LYS A 79 18.23 -1.91 -14.17
CA LYS A 79 16.86 -1.46 -14.51
C LYS A 79 15.80 -2.29 -13.81
N PHE A 80 16.04 -3.60 -13.67
CA PHE A 80 15.15 -4.50 -12.95
C PHE A 80 15.09 -4.16 -11.46
N PHE A 81 16.23 -3.98 -10.79
CA PHE A 81 16.25 -3.58 -9.37
C PHE A 81 15.65 -2.19 -9.15
N TRP A 82 15.85 -1.25 -10.08
CA TRP A 82 15.22 0.06 -10.01
C TRP A 82 13.69 -0.04 -10.12
N TYR A 83 13.20 -0.83 -11.06
CA TYR A 83 11.77 -1.10 -11.21
C TYR A 83 11.18 -1.74 -9.95
N LEU A 84 11.86 -2.75 -9.41
CA LEU A 84 11.47 -3.46 -8.20
C LEU A 84 11.43 -2.51 -6.99
N PHE A 85 12.43 -1.64 -6.83
CA PHE A 85 12.50 -0.67 -5.73
C PHE A 85 11.34 0.33 -5.77
N VAL A 86 11.06 0.92 -6.94
CA VAL A 86 9.94 1.87 -7.12
C VAL A 86 8.60 1.17 -6.87
N MET A 87 8.47 -0.07 -7.34
CA MET A 87 7.27 -0.86 -7.15
C MET A 87 7.01 -1.21 -5.68
N TYR A 88 8.04 -1.72 -5.00
CA TYR A 88 8.00 -2.06 -3.59
C TYR A 88 7.67 -0.82 -2.72
N GLY A 89 8.34 0.31 -2.97
CA GLY A 89 8.07 1.56 -2.24
C GLY A 89 6.64 2.08 -2.44
N SER A 90 6.10 1.92 -3.65
CA SER A 90 4.71 2.28 -3.94
C SER A 90 3.73 1.41 -3.15
N PHE A 91 3.92 0.09 -3.15
CA PHE A 91 3.06 -0.84 -2.41
C PHE A 91 3.15 -0.66 -0.88
N LEU A 92 4.34 -0.41 -0.34
CA LEU A 92 4.49 -0.06 1.07
C LEU A 92 3.68 1.19 1.43
N THR A 93 3.76 2.23 0.61
CA THR A 93 3.04 3.50 0.85
C THR A 93 1.53 3.27 0.91
N PHE A 94 0.97 2.48 -0.03
CA PHE A 94 -0.45 2.12 -0.02
C PHE A 94 -0.83 1.28 1.20
N THR A 95 0.02 0.32 1.58
CA THR A 95 -0.24 -0.59 2.71
C THR A 95 -0.22 0.15 4.05
N PHE A 96 0.81 0.97 4.30
CA PHE A 96 0.88 1.79 5.51
C PHE A 96 -0.24 2.82 5.60
N TYR A 97 -0.63 3.41 4.47
CA TYR A 97 -1.77 4.30 4.42
C TYR A 97 -3.09 3.58 4.77
N GLY A 98 -3.30 2.36 4.24
CA GLY A 98 -4.44 1.52 4.59
C GLY A 98 -4.52 1.18 6.08
N MET A 99 -3.39 0.86 6.70
CA MET A 99 -3.30 0.59 8.14
C MET A 99 -3.57 1.83 8.99
N MET A 100 -3.02 2.99 8.60
CA MET A 100 -3.29 4.26 9.26
C MET A 100 -4.78 4.61 9.23
N ALA A 101 -5.45 4.42 8.08
CA ALA A 101 -6.87 4.70 7.95
C ALA A 101 -7.74 3.85 8.88
N VAL A 102 -7.38 2.58 9.11
CA VAL A 102 -8.08 1.68 10.06
C VAL A 102 -7.78 2.05 11.50
N ALA A 103 -6.56 2.49 11.82
CA ALA A 103 -6.22 2.94 13.16
C ALA A 103 -7.01 4.20 13.56
N MET A 104 -7.26 5.12 12.62
CA MET A 104 -7.97 6.38 12.86
C MET A 104 -9.50 6.24 12.89
N THR A 105 -10.05 5.17 12.31
CA THR A 105 -11.51 5.00 12.19
C THR A 105 -12.04 3.93 13.14
N PRO A 106 -13.31 4.03 13.58
CA PRO A 106 -13.91 3.04 14.48
C PRO A 106 -14.41 1.78 13.76
N ASN A 107 -14.58 1.81 12.43
CA ASN A 107 -15.11 0.69 11.65
C ASN A 107 -14.40 0.59 10.29
N HIS A 108 -14.09 -0.63 9.86
CA HIS A 108 -13.49 -0.94 8.56
C HIS A 108 -14.28 -0.35 7.38
N HIS A 109 -15.62 -0.37 7.43
CA HIS A 109 -16.42 0.21 6.35
C HIS A 109 -16.16 1.72 6.16
N ILE A 110 -16.01 2.45 7.26
CA ILE A 110 -15.69 3.88 7.23
C ILE A 110 -14.24 4.09 6.79
N ALA A 111 -13.32 3.23 7.26
CA ALA A 111 -11.91 3.25 6.83
C ALA A 111 -11.76 3.11 5.31
N SER A 112 -12.52 2.19 4.70
CA SER A 112 -12.51 1.96 3.25
C SER A 112 -13.03 3.18 2.49
N VAL A 113 -14.13 3.79 2.94
CA VAL A 113 -14.71 4.99 2.30
C VAL A 113 -13.74 6.18 2.37
N VAL A 114 -13.16 6.44 3.54
CA VAL A 114 -12.18 7.52 3.72
C VAL A 114 -10.96 7.26 2.83
N SER A 115 -10.39 6.06 2.87
CA SER A 115 -9.22 5.70 2.06
C SER A 115 -9.49 5.84 0.56
N SER A 116 -10.66 5.38 0.09
CA SER A 116 -11.05 5.48 -1.32
C SER A 116 -11.15 6.91 -1.83
N SER A 117 -11.56 7.85 -0.97
CA SER A 117 -11.67 9.27 -1.30
C SER A 117 -10.28 9.88 -1.54
N PHE A 118 -9.30 9.56 -0.69
CA PHE A 118 -7.92 9.99 -0.86
C PHE A 118 -7.21 9.32 -2.04
N TYR A 119 -7.50 8.04 -2.30
CA TYR A 119 -6.98 7.37 -3.50
C TYR A 119 -7.44 8.05 -4.78
N GLY A 120 -8.68 8.54 -4.86
CA GLY A 120 -9.18 9.32 -5.98
C GLY A 120 -8.39 10.61 -6.22
N ILE A 121 -8.06 11.33 -5.14
CA ILE A 121 -7.25 12.57 -5.21
C ILE A 121 -5.83 12.25 -5.69
N TRP A 122 -5.17 11.26 -5.09
CA TRP A 122 -3.82 10.84 -5.54
C TRP A 122 -3.79 10.35 -6.98
N ASN A 123 -4.84 9.64 -7.40
CA ASN A 123 -5.01 9.17 -8.76
C ASN A 123 -5.07 10.35 -9.75
N LEU A 124 -5.82 11.40 -9.42
CA LEU A 124 -5.96 12.61 -10.25
C LEU A 124 -4.63 13.38 -10.39
N PHE A 125 -3.88 13.53 -9.29
CA PHE A 125 -2.62 14.29 -9.26
C PHE A 125 -1.37 13.48 -9.62
N SER A 126 -1.51 12.18 -9.91
CA SER A 126 -0.42 11.26 -10.28
C SER A 126 0.34 11.63 -11.56
N GLY A 127 -0.18 12.58 -12.36
CA GLY A 127 0.48 13.10 -13.56
C GLY A 127 0.19 12.31 -14.84
N PHE A 128 -0.50 11.17 -14.76
CA PHE A 128 -0.94 10.40 -15.93
C PHE A 128 -2.29 10.89 -16.47
N LEU A 129 -3.27 11.14 -15.59
CA LEU A 129 -4.59 11.69 -15.96
C LEU A 129 -4.54 13.18 -16.28
N ILE A 130 -3.85 13.96 -15.45
CA ILE A 130 -3.60 15.39 -15.71
C ILE A 130 -2.10 15.56 -15.96
N PRO A 131 -1.68 15.85 -17.21
CA PRO A 131 -0.29 16.16 -17.51
C PRO A 131 0.21 17.31 -16.66
N ARG A 132 1.43 17.20 -16.11
CA ARG A 132 2.05 18.25 -15.27
C ARG A 132 1.97 19.68 -15.85
N PRO A 133 2.11 19.92 -17.17
CA PRO A 133 2.05 21.27 -17.74
C PRO A 133 0.68 21.93 -17.65
N SER A 134 -0.39 21.15 -17.48
CA SER A 134 -1.78 21.63 -17.47
C SER A 134 -2.32 21.86 -16.06
N ARG A 135 -1.52 21.60 -15.01
CA ARG A 135 -1.94 21.80 -13.62
C ARG A 135 -1.81 23.28 -13.24
N PRO A 136 -2.82 23.87 -12.58
CA PRO A 136 -2.67 25.17 -11.95
C PRO A 136 -1.49 25.16 -10.96
N VAL A 137 -0.81 26.30 -10.81
CA VAL A 137 0.40 26.45 -9.96
C VAL A 137 0.06 26.54 -8.46
N TRP A 138 -1.22 26.53 -8.12
CA TRP A 138 -1.74 26.62 -6.74
C TRP A 138 -2.10 25.25 -6.17
#